data_AF-A0A2D4QP68-F1
#
_entry.id   AF-A0A2D4QP68-F1
#
_cell.length_a   1.000
_cell.length_b   1.000
_cell.length_c   1.000
_cell.angle_alpha   90.00
_cell.angle_beta   90.00
_cell.angle_gamma   90.00
#
_symmetry.space_group_name_H-M   'P 1'
#
loop_
_entity.id
_entity.type
_entity.pdbx_description
1 polymer ?
#
loop_
_entity_poly.entity_id
_entity_poly.type
_entity_poly.pdbx_seq_one_letter_code
_entity_poly.pdbx_strand_id
1 'polypeptide(L)'
;MRLPLSINNYISLKKKLIKDIYFAADCKHELSMLFYYLILRIYTGLGWCNQSSEASSLMRVLYVILAVASGAISADITGTYRSVSPSTMHDFDIENMYSGRVNGNSIEGVWEQGPRVCEPFQEASIKIYAGAGQCCLAMKRLGNRYIFSKVIFSGDHKGELYPLCTHSVMEKM
;
A
#
# COMPACT_ATOMS: atom_id res chain seq x y z
N MET A 1 31.93 -16.53 -2.68
CA MET A 1 31.14 -16.34 -3.92
C MET A 1 29.84 -17.14 -3.80
N ARG A 2 28.68 -16.49 -3.66
CA ARG A 2 27.37 -17.17 -3.72
C ARG A 2 26.70 -16.80 -5.04
N LEU A 3 26.35 -17.81 -5.82
CA LEU A 3 25.66 -17.71 -7.12
C LEU A 3 24.25 -17.13 -6.93
N PRO A 4 23.73 -16.29 -7.86
CA PRO A 4 22.36 -15.83 -7.81
C PRO A 4 21.39 -16.97 -8.14
N LEU A 5 20.38 -17.16 -7.30
CA LEU A 5 19.26 -18.07 -7.59
C LEU A 5 18.46 -17.52 -8.78
N SER A 6 18.20 -18.38 -9.76
CA SER A 6 17.29 -18.11 -10.88
C SER A 6 15.92 -17.63 -10.39
N ILE A 7 15.31 -16.68 -11.09
CA ILE A 7 13.98 -16.10 -10.80
C ILE A 7 12.91 -17.20 -10.63
N ASN A 8 13.04 -18.33 -11.35
CA ASN A 8 12.15 -19.47 -11.22
C ASN A 8 12.24 -20.16 -9.85
N ASN A 9 13.44 -20.19 -9.24
CA ASN A 9 13.61 -20.69 -7.87
C ASN A 9 13.02 -19.72 -6.84
N TYR A 10 13.10 -18.40 -7.07
CA TYR A 10 12.49 -17.40 -6.19
C TYR A 10 10.96 -17.50 -6.17
N ILE A 11 10.34 -17.68 -7.34
CA ILE A 11 8.87 -17.86 -7.47
C ILE A 11 8.41 -19.16 -6.79
N SER A 12 9.16 -20.26 -6.95
CA SER A 12 8.86 -21.54 -6.29
C SER A 12 9.03 -21.48 -4.77
N LEU A 13 10.08 -20.79 -4.28
CA LEU A 13 10.32 -20.56 -2.85
C LEU A 13 9.25 -19.65 -2.22
N LYS A 14 8.78 -18.60 -2.89
CA LYS A 14 7.69 -17.72 -2.40
C LYS A 14 6.37 -18.48 -2.26
N LYS A 15 6.02 -19.37 -3.20
CA LYS A 15 4.81 -20.22 -3.10
C LYS A 15 4.84 -21.15 -1.89
N LYS A 16 6.03 -21.61 -1.48
CA LYS A 16 6.21 -22.44 -0.28
C LYS A 16 6.19 -21.60 1.01
N LEU A 17 6.83 -20.43 1.01
CA LEU A 17 6.95 -19.55 2.19
C LEU A 17 5.64 -18.85 2.58
N ILE A 18 4.81 -18.46 1.60
CA ILE A 18 3.49 -17.83 1.85
C ILE A 18 2.53 -18.81 2.52
N LYS A 19 2.68 -20.11 2.25
CA LYS A 19 1.88 -21.17 2.89
C LYS A 19 2.23 -21.38 4.36
N ASP A 20 3.45 -21.01 4.76
CA ASP A 20 3.96 -21.21 6.12
C ASP A 20 3.87 -19.93 7.01
N ILE A 21 3.85 -18.72 6.41
CA ILE A 21 3.85 -17.44 7.16
C ILE A 21 2.47 -17.01 7.67
N TYR A 22 1.36 -17.48 7.09
CA TYR A 22 0.00 -17.17 7.60
C TYR A 22 -0.28 -17.73 9.01
N PHE A 23 0.66 -18.48 9.60
CA PHE A 23 0.52 -19.07 10.93
C PHE A 23 1.27 -18.36 12.07
N ALA A 24 2.02 -17.27 11.83
CA ALA A 24 2.86 -16.69 12.87
C ALA A 24 3.00 -15.15 12.81
N ALA A 25 2.60 -14.52 13.92
CA ALA A 25 3.11 -13.25 14.48
C ALA A 25 2.65 -11.94 13.79
N ASP A 26 1.84 -11.07 14.41
CA ASP A 26 1.87 -10.51 15.78
C ASP A 26 3.00 -9.47 16.02
N CYS A 27 2.68 -8.44 16.82
CA CYS A 27 3.43 -7.24 17.21
C CYS A 27 3.46 -6.05 16.21
N LYS A 28 2.67 -4.97 16.37
CA LYS A 28 2.62 -3.91 17.43
C LYS A 28 3.93 -3.14 17.62
N HIS A 29 3.77 -1.84 17.92
CA HIS A 29 4.77 -0.78 18.18
C HIS A 29 5.16 -0.01 16.91
N GLU A 30 4.79 1.25 16.68
CA GLU A 30 5.24 2.42 17.44
C GLU A 30 4.29 3.64 17.42
N LEU A 31 3.08 3.56 16.85
CA LEU A 31 2.17 4.73 16.76
C LEU A 31 1.49 5.15 18.09
N SER A 32 1.77 4.45 19.20
CA SER A 32 1.06 4.68 20.48
C SER A 32 1.55 5.91 21.27
N MET A 33 2.79 6.38 21.09
CA MET A 33 3.37 7.37 22.01
C MET A 33 2.87 8.82 21.80
N LEU A 34 2.65 9.25 20.56
CA LEU A 34 2.20 10.64 20.29
C LEU A 34 0.71 10.83 20.65
N PHE A 35 -0.10 9.78 20.52
CA PHE A 35 -1.50 9.80 20.98
C PHE A 35 -1.59 9.75 22.52
N TYR A 36 -0.71 9.00 23.19
CA TYR A 36 -0.68 8.93 24.66
C TYR A 36 -0.33 10.28 25.30
N TYR A 37 0.60 11.04 24.71
CA TYR A 37 0.98 12.37 25.21
C TYR A 37 -0.12 13.43 25.04
N LEU A 38 -0.91 13.35 23.97
CA LEU A 38 -2.05 14.25 23.76
C LEU A 38 -3.20 13.93 24.74
N ILE A 39 -3.42 12.65 25.03
CA ILE A 39 -4.43 12.18 25.99
C ILE A 39 -4.01 12.51 27.44
N LEU A 40 -2.71 12.43 27.79
CA LEU A 40 -2.23 12.82 29.13
C LEU A 40 -2.41 14.31 29.42
N ARG A 41 -2.26 15.19 28.42
CA ARG A 41 -2.50 16.63 28.58
C ARG A 41 -3.98 16.98 28.78
N ILE A 42 -4.89 16.16 28.24
CA ILE A 42 -6.34 16.30 28.49
C ILE A 42 -6.68 15.81 29.90
N TYR A 43 -5.98 14.77 30.39
CA TYR A 43 -6.23 14.17 31.70
C TYR A 43 -5.67 14.96 32.90
N THR A 44 -4.58 15.72 32.76
CA THR A 44 -4.02 16.51 33.88
C THR A 44 -4.63 17.90 34.06
N GLY A 45 -5.57 18.30 33.19
CA GLY A 45 -6.17 19.63 33.18
C GLY A 45 -7.59 19.76 33.77
N LEU A 46 -8.25 18.67 34.17
CA LEU A 46 -9.61 18.72 34.70
C LEU A 46 -9.72 17.98 36.03
N GLY A 47 -9.83 18.78 37.08
CA GLY A 47 -10.12 18.34 38.43
C GLY A 47 -11.47 17.62 38.51
N TRP A 48 -11.43 16.48 39.20
CA TRP A 48 -12.41 16.01 40.18
C TRP A 48 -13.81 16.61 40.06
N CYS A 49 -14.72 15.86 39.44
CA CYS A 49 -16.08 15.74 39.94
C CYS A 49 -16.57 14.30 39.75
N ASN A 50 -16.85 13.66 40.89
CA ASN A 50 -17.65 12.45 40.99
C ASN A 50 -19.00 12.66 40.28
N GLN A 51 -19.36 11.81 39.31
CA GLN A 51 -20.73 11.28 39.17
C GLN A 51 -20.89 10.25 38.04
N SER A 52 -21.63 9.19 38.38
CA SER A 52 -22.27 8.17 37.54
C SER A 52 -21.38 7.08 36.92
N SER A 53 -21.42 5.91 37.55
CA SER A 53 -20.71 4.68 37.19
C SER A 53 -21.28 3.92 35.98
N GLU A 54 -22.31 4.42 35.30
CA GLU A 54 -22.96 3.68 34.20
C GLU A 54 -22.78 4.32 32.81
N ALA A 55 -22.54 5.63 32.71
CA ALA A 55 -22.29 6.31 31.42
C ALA A 55 -20.88 6.04 30.86
N SER A 56 -19.95 5.56 31.69
CA SER A 56 -18.55 5.36 31.31
C SER A 56 -18.30 4.07 30.50
N SER A 57 -19.15 3.06 30.64
CA SER A 57 -18.94 1.76 29.98
C SER A 57 -19.35 1.78 28.50
N LEU A 58 -20.51 2.39 28.21
CA LEU A 58 -20.98 2.57 26.83
C LEU A 58 -20.06 3.47 26.00
N MET A 59 -19.55 4.56 26.60
CA MET A 59 -18.58 5.43 25.93
C MET A 59 -17.25 4.73 25.64
N ARG A 60 -16.79 3.84 26.52
CA ARG A 60 -15.56 3.04 26.29
C ARG A 60 -15.76 2.01 25.19
N VAL A 61 -16.90 1.32 25.17
CA VAL A 61 -17.23 0.36 24.12
C VAL A 61 -17.39 1.05 22.76
N LEU A 62 -18.06 2.21 22.73
CA LEU A 62 -18.20 3.02 21.52
C LEU A 62 -16.82 3.49 20.99
N TYR A 63 -15.90 3.86 21.89
CA TYR A 63 -14.53 4.26 21.53
C TYR A 63 -13.71 3.10 20.96
N VAL A 64 -13.86 1.88 21.50
CA VAL A 64 -13.23 0.67 20.96
C VAL A 64 -13.80 0.33 19.58
N ILE A 65 -15.12 0.45 19.39
CA ILE A 65 -15.76 0.20 18.09
C ILE A 65 -15.30 1.23 17.04
N LEU A 66 -15.23 2.51 17.41
CA LEU A 66 -14.73 3.58 16.53
C LEU A 66 -13.24 3.47 16.22
N ALA A 67 -12.43 3.00 17.18
CA ALA A 67 -10.99 2.77 17.00
C ALA A 67 -10.67 1.52 16.16
N VAL A 68 -11.56 0.51 16.16
CA VAL A 68 -11.41 -0.69 15.32
C VAL A 68 -11.92 -0.43 13.90
N ALA A 69 -12.90 0.47 13.72
CA ALA A 69 -13.45 0.82 12.41
C ALA A 69 -12.55 1.75 11.56
N SER A 70 -11.51 2.36 12.14
CA SER A 70 -10.56 3.22 11.43
C SER A 70 -9.40 2.47 10.79
N GLY A 71 -9.45 1.13 10.77
CA GLY A 71 -8.58 0.31 9.95
C GLY A 71 -8.60 0.86 8.53
N ALA A 72 -7.48 1.45 8.11
CA ALA A 72 -7.34 2.15 6.86
C ALA A 72 -7.86 1.25 5.73
N ILE A 73 -9.03 1.58 5.22
CA ILE A 73 -9.54 1.00 3.98
C ILE A 73 -8.59 1.57 2.92
N SER A 74 -7.46 0.90 2.72
CA SER A 74 -6.61 1.15 1.56
C SER A 74 -7.52 0.88 0.38
N ALA A 75 -7.90 1.94 -0.33
CA ALA A 75 -8.78 1.82 -1.47
C ALA A 75 -8.20 0.75 -2.41
N ASP A 76 -9.01 -0.25 -2.71
CA ASP A 76 -8.63 -1.30 -3.64
C ASP A 76 -8.30 -0.66 -4.99
N ILE A 77 -7.06 -0.86 -5.43
CA ILE A 77 -6.56 -0.33 -6.70
C ILE A 77 -6.83 -1.27 -7.86
N THR A 78 -7.52 -2.39 -7.65
CA THR A 78 -7.89 -3.28 -8.75
C THR A 78 -8.67 -2.54 -9.84
N GLY A 79 -8.35 -2.83 -11.10
CA GLY A 79 -8.96 -2.26 -12.29
C GLY A 79 -7.97 -1.62 -13.25
N THR A 80 -8.51 -1.10 -14.35
CA THR A 80 -7.71 -0.52 -15.43
C THR A 80 -7.71 1.00 -15.35
N TYR A 81 -6.51 1.58 -15.43
CA TYR A 81 -6.24 3.01 -15.34
C TYR A 81 -5.60 3.48 -16.64
N ARG A 82 -6.14 4.53 -17.26
CA ARG A 82 -5.63 5.10 -18.51
C ARG A 82 -5.39 6.59 -18.41
N SER A 83 -4.31 7.06 -19.04
CA SER A 83 -4.01 8.48 -19.08
C SER A 83 -4.96 9.19 -20.05
N VAL A 84 -5.25 10.46 -19.74
CA VAL A 84 -6.16 11.30 -20.55
C VAL A 84 -5.68 11.43 -22.01
N SER A 85 -4.37 11.39 -22.25
CA SER A 85 -3.80 11.11 -23.58
C SER A 85 -3.42 9.63 -23.65
N PRO A 86 -3.69 8.88 -24.73
CA PRO A 86 -3.59 7.40 -24.78
C PRO A 86 -2.15 6.83 -24.80
N SER A 87 -1.20 7.47 -24.12
CA SER A 87 0.20 7.05 -24.07
C SER A 87 0.48 5.94 -23.06
N THR A 88 -0.34 5.83 -21.99
CA THR A 88 -0.01 5.01 -20.82
C THR A 88 -1.25 4.34 -20.24
N MET A 89 -1.14 3.05 -19.90
CA MET A 89 -2.16 2.28 -19.19
C MET A 89 -1.52 1.42 -18.12
N HIS A 90 -2.19 1.30 -16.98
CA HIS A 90 -1.93 0.29 -15.95
C HIS A 90 -3.19 -0.54 -15.75
N ASP A 91 -3.02 -1.85 -15.59
CA ASP A 91 -4.08 -2.77 -15.22
C ASP A 91 -3.61 -3.59 -14.02
N PHE A 92 -4.36 -3.49 -12.94
CA PHE A 92 -4.10 -4.18 -11.68
C PHE A 92 -5.24 -5.18 -11.47
N ASP A 93 -5.02 -6.45 -11.77
CA ASP A 93 -6.08 -7.43 -11.62
C ASP A 93 -6.23 -7.91 -10.17
N ILE A 94 -7.32 -8.64 -9.91
CA ILE A 94 -7.63 -9.22 -8.59
C ILE A 94 -6.71 -10.39 -8.20
N GLU A 95 -5.98 -10.97 -9.16
CA GLU A 95 -5.06 -12.10 -8.95
C GLU A 95 -3.62 -11.65 -8.68
N ASN A 96 -3.40 -10.34 -8.54
CA ASN A 96 -2.09 -9.68 -8.40
C ASN A 96 -1.22 -9.73 -9.67
N MET A 97 -1.82 -9.92 -10.83
CA MET A 97 -1.19 -9.75 -12.13
C MET A 97 -1.26 -8.28 -12.57
N TYR A 98 -0.18 -7.84 -13.18
CA TYR A 98 -0.02 -6.49 -13.67
C TYR A 98 0.15 -6.51 -15.19
N SER A 99 -0.58 -5.64 -15.88
CA SER A 99 -0.33 -5.32 -17.29
C SER A 99 -0.15 -3.81 -17.46
N GLY A 100 0.91 -3.42 -18.13
CA GLY A 100 1.19 -2.02 -18.45
C GLY A 100 1.32 -1.83 -19.96
N ARG A 101 0.83 -0.72 -20.49
CA ARG A 101 1.00 -0.36 -21.90
C ARG A 101 1.55 1.05 -22.04
N VAL A 102 2.62 1.21 -22.80
CA VAL A 102 3.23 2.51 -23.09
C VAL A 102 3.66 2.60 -24.54
N ASN A 103 3.24 3.65 -25.25
CA ASN A 103 3.58 3.89 -26.66
C ASN A 103 3.38 2.67 -27.58
N GLY A 104 2.32 1.89 -27.35
CA GLY A 104 2.01 0.68 -28.14
C GLY A 104 2.69 -0.61 -27.65
N ASN A 105 3.71 -0.52 -26.80
CA ASN A 105 4.38 -1.67 -26.20
C ASN A 105 3.67 -2.08 -24.90
N SER A 106 3.60 -3.37 -24.65
CA SER A 106 3.01 -3.94 -23.43
C SER A 106 4.08 -4.62 -22.59
N ILE A 107 3.91 -4.58 -21.26
CA ILE A 107 4.70 -5.34 -20.31
C ILE A 107 3.76 -6.01 -19.31
N GLU A 108 4.09 -7.23 -18.91
CA GLU A 108 3.35 -8.00 -17.93
C GLU A 108 4.22 -8.31 -16.71
N GLY A 109 3.56 -8.52 -15.58
CA GLY A 109 4.23 -8.76 -14.31
C GLY A 109 3.27 -9.09 -13.19
N VAL A 110 3.71 -8.85 -11.98
CA VAL A 110 2.90 -8.96 -10.76
C VAL A 110 2.94 -7.65 -9.98
N TRP A 111 1.92 -7.41 -9.18
CA TRP A 111 1.86 -6.26 -8.31
C TRP A 111 1.50 -6.63 -6.87
N GLU A 112 1.83 -5.78 -5.92
CA GLU A 112 1.52 -5.95 -4.50
C GLU A 112 1.03 -4.60 -3.95
N GLN A 113 -0.02 -4.62 -3.10
CA GLN A 113 -0.51 -3.44 -2.37
C GLN A 113 -0.27 -3.56 -0.87
N GLY A 114 -0.02 -2.43 -0.21
CA GLY A 114 -0.03 -2.36 1.24
C GLY A 114 0.80 -1.21 1.83
N PRO A 115 0.70 -0.98 3.14
CA PRO A 115 1.39 0.12 3.80
C PRO A 115 2.92 -0.07 3.89
N ARG A 116 3.43 -1.29 3.63
CA ARG A 116 4.84 -1.66 3.83
C ARG A 116 5.53 -2.28 2.60
N VAL A 117 4.84 -2.39 1.47
CA VAL A 117 5.43 -3.00 0.26
C VAL A 117 6.59 -2.20 -0.31
N CYS A 118 6.63 -0.91 -0.04
CA CYS A 118 7.63 0.03 -0.54
C CYS A 118 8.45 0.70 0.59
N GLU A 119 8.64 0.04 1.73
CA GLU A 119 9.49 0.57 2.79
C GLU A 119 10.89 0.97 2.29
N PRO A 120 11.46 2.09 2.79
CA PRO A 120 10.94 2.96 3.85
C PRO A 120 9.96 4.07 3.39
N PHE A 121 9.51 4.04 2.14
CA PHE A 121 8.67 5.09 1.55
C PHE A 121 7.18 4.86 1.84
N GLN A 122 6.67 5.54 2.86
CA GLN A 122 5.30 5.35 3.36
C GLN A 122 4.22 5.91 2.41
N GLU A 123 4.60 6.83 1.53
CA GLU A 123 3.73 7.41 0.51
C GLU A 123 3.45 6.43 -0.64
N ALA A 124 4.32 5.43 -0.85
CA ALA A 124 4.16 4.42 -1.88
C ALA A 124 3.46 3.18 -1.30
N SER A 125 2.33 2.83 -1.88
CA SER A 125 1.51 1.70 -1.44
C SER A 125 1.33 0.61 -2.49
N ILE A 126 1.93 0.78 -3.67
CA ILE A 126 1.83 -0.14 -4.80
C ILE A 126 3.24 -0.47 -5.27
N LYS A 127 3.55 -1.76 -5.38
CA LYS A 127 4.80 -2.23 -5.95
C LYS A 127 4.53 -3.10 -7.16
N ILE A 128 5.20 -2.81 -8.28
CA ILE A 128 5.10 -3.54 -9.54
C ILE A 128 6.43 -4.25 -9.78
N TYR A 129 6.37 -5.50 -10.21
CA TYR A 129 7.50 -6.30 -10.66
C TYR A 129 7.21 -6.75 -12.09
N ALA A 130 7.95 -6.23 -13.07
CA ALA A 130 7.72 -6.55 -14.47
C ALA A 130 9.04 -6.49 -15.26
N GLY A 131 9.24 -7.46 -16.15
CA GLY A 131 10.50 -7.62 -16.89
C GLY A 131 11.71 -7.68 -15.94
N ALA A 132 12.74 -6.87 -16.23
CA ALA A 132 13.95 -6.73 -15.39
C ALA A 132 13.86 -5.57 -14.38
N GLY A 133 12.67 -5.08 -14.08
CA GLY A 133 12.46 -3.90 -13.24
C GLY A 133 11.47 -4.09 -12.10
N GLN A 134 11.57 -3.19 -11.12
CA GLN A 134 10.65 -3.02 -10.00
C GLN A 134 10.36 -1.55 -9.79
N CYS A 135 9.15 -1.26 -9.35
CA CYS A 135 8.67 0.11 -9.27
C CYS A 135 7.68 0.29 -8.12
N CYS A 136 7.91 1.32 -7.32
CA CYS A 136 7.00 1.72 -6.26
C CYS A 136 6.29 3.01 -6.63
N LEU A 137 4.96 2.95 -6.58
CA LEU A 137 4.09 4.05 -6.93
C LEU A 137 3.31 4.51 -5.69
N ALA A 138 3.24 5.82 -5.54
CA ALA A 138 2.25 6.49 -4.71
C ALA A 138 1.01 6.76 -5.56
N MET A 139 -0.18 6.50 -5.01
CA MET A 139 -1.45 6.83 -5.65
C MET A 139 -2.22 7.84 -4.82
N LYS A 140 -2.69 8.93 -5.46
CA LYS A 140 -3.57 9.92 -4.85
C LYS A 140 -4.83 10.11 -5.68
N ARG A 141 -6.00 10.00 -5.07
CA ARG A 141 -7.27 10.33 -5.73
C ARG A 141 -7.51 11.85 -5.73
N LEU A 142 -7.88 12.40 -6.88
CA LEU A 142 -8.29 13.79 -7.08
C LEU A 142 -9.65 13.80 -7.81
N GLY A 143 -10.74 13.88 -7.06
CA GLY A 143 -12.09 13.77 -7.62
C GLY A 143 -12.31 12.42 -8.32
N ASN A 144 -12.49 12.47 -9.64
CA ASN A 144 -12.69 11.30 -10.51
C ASN A 144 -11.40 10.81 -11.17
N ARG A 145 -10.26 11.41 -10.84
CA ARG A 145 -8.94 11.08 -11.40
C ARG A 145 -8.02 10.52 -10.33
N TYR A 146 -7.00 9.81 -10.78
CA TYR A 146 -5.97 9.19 -9.96
C TYR A 146 -4.61 9.70 -10.41
N ILE A 147 -3.80 10.15 -9.48
CA ILE A 147 -2.41 10.50 -9.73
C ILE A 147 -1.54 9.33 -9.29
N PHE A 148 -0.79 8.77 -10.22
CA PHE A 148 0.31 7.85 -9.94
C PHE A 148 1.61 8.63 -9.94
N SER A 149 2.43 8.45 -8.92
CA SER A 149 3.75 9.08 -8.80
C SER A 149 4.79 8.03 -8.50
N LYS A 150 5.84 7.98 -9.33
CA LYS A 150 7.03 7.16 -9.03
C LYS A 150 7.73 7.69 -7.79
N VAL A 151 7.97 6.78 -6.85
CA VAL A 151 8.75 7.04 -5.64
C VAL A 151 10.12 6.41 -5.75
N ILE A 152 10.18 5.14 -6.16
CA ILE A 152 11.44 4.44 -6.41
C ILE A 152 11.31 3.49 -7.60
N PHE A 153 12.42 3.35 -8.34
CA PHE A 153 12.58 2.38 -9.41
C PHE A 153 13.91 1.65 -9.23
N SER A 154 13.93 0.35 -9.48
CA SER A 154 15.13 -0.49 -9.49
C SER A 154 15.09 -1.40 -10.71
N GLY A 155 16.19 -1.52 -11.46
CA GLY A 155 16.27 -2.36 -12.66
C GLY A 155 16.80 -1.59 -13.88
N ASP A 156 16.52 -2.11 -15.08
CA ASP A 156 16.94 -1.49 -16.32
C ASP A 156 16.07 -0.26 -16.67
N HIS A 157 16.70 0.92 -16.71
CA HIS A 157 16.06 2.18 -17.08
C HIS A 157 15.69 2.26 -18.57
N LYS A 158 16.27 1.38 -19.41
CA LYS A 158 15.89 1.23 -20.82
C LYS A 158 14.75 0.25 -21.02
N GLY A 159 14.35 -0.49 -19.98
CA GLY A 159 13.23 -1.42 -20.02
C GLY A 159 11.87 -0.72 -20.06
N GLU A 160 10.85 -1.46 -20.48
CA GLU A 160 9.50 -0.97 -20.75
C GLU A 160 8.77 -0.53 -19.46
N LEU A 161 9.17 -1.05 -18.29
CA LEU A 161 8.60 -0.63 -17.00
C LEU A 161 9.00 0.79 -16.61
N TYR A 162 10.20 1.25 -16.94
CA TYR A 162 10.67 2.56 -16.53
C TYR A 162 9.77 3.73 -16.98
N PRO A 163 9.35 3.82 -18.26
CA PRO A 163 8.45 4.88 -18.70
C PRO A 163 7.02 4.74 -18.14
N LEU A 164 6.56 3.53 -17.82
CA LEU A 164 5.29 3.30 -17.10
C LEU A 164 5.36 3.83 -15.66
N CYS A 165 6.54 3.80 -15.06
CA CYS A 165 6.81 4.32 -13.74
C CYS A 165 7.12 5.82 -13.76
N THR A 166 6.23 6.59 -14.35
CA THR A 166 6.34 8.05 -14.38
C THR A 166 5.11 8.69 -13.75
N HIS A 167 5.26 9.95 -13.35
CA HIS A 167 4.14 10.70 -12.81
C HIS A 167 3.06 10.84 -13.89
N SER A 168 1.85 10.43 -13.57
CA SER A 168 0.75 10.39 -14.54
C SER A 168 -0.60 10.60 -13.88
N VAL A 169 -1.48 11.30 -14.60
CA VAL A 169 -2.88 11.49 -14.22
C VAL A 169 -3.71 10.52 -15.05
N MET A 170 -4.45 9.67 -14.36
CA MET A 170 -5.16 8.53 -14.92
C MET A 170 -6.65 8.57 -14.55
N GLU A 171 -7.48 8.03 -15.42
CA GLU A 171 -8.91 7.76 -15.20
C GLU A 171 -9.08 6.25 -15.02
N LYS A 172 -9.89 5.86 -14.03
CA LYS A 172 -10.26 4.45 -13.81
C LYS A 172 -11.42 4.11 -14.75
N MET A 173 -11.28 3.05 -15.53
CA MET A 173 -12.30 2.56 -16.47
C MET A 173 -13.24 1.55 -15.82
#